data_AF-A0A8U0QGC2-F1
#
_entry.id   AF-A0A8U0QGC2-F1
#
_cell.length_a   1.000
_cell.length_b   1.000
_cell.length_c   1.000
_cell.angle_alpha   90.00
_cell.angle_beta   90.00
_cell.angle_gamma   90.00
#
_symmetry.space_group_name_H-M   'P 1'
#
loop_
_entity.id
_entity.type
_entity.pdbx_description
1 polymer ?
#
loop_
_entity_poly.entity_id
_entity_poly.type
_entity_poly.pdbx_seq_one_letter_code
_entity_poly.pdbx_strand_id
1 'polypeptide(L)'
;MFVTLFCSSQIDKEAIDSQVNERKKKEQAEAESLKAYAADAVRNDKAACLLDQCQLKDERLLQGGIEDFRLNFQPRWSRREYDLSNPDKIRGQEGIQMLPGLVGEDPDSQGRLKKQQEQLREWSVQQQHELTTARHQQRQEEQQHDQDRVDLDNKALQLQKIEEERRRTVALATKNFNLTKAAENAEKRWKEWQQQEEDNRTDILNQLQGELLRESQEQGISVLGLPRLRPDSYKGLTDEQLRHIINCQQQQIDEKRRIQAEQQQEELQQDRFRVASARTALLMERQQARINKQVRRTQDNTNAQLAEAHHEQKKYLEKVYTNIPDDSYFSQFNTSSR
;
A
#
# COMPACT_ATOMS: atom_id res chain seq x y z
N MET A 1 40.89 -2.35 -33.48
CA MET A 1 41.88 -2.83 -32.49
C MET A 1 42.09 -1.74 -31.46
N PHE A 2 42.30 -2.16 -30.22
CA PHE A 2 42.42 -1.40 -28.98
C PHE A 2 43.40 -0.21 -29.02
N VAL A 3 43.22 0.71 -28.05
CA VAL A 3 44.24 1.42 -27.21
C VAL A 3 43.61 2.77 -26.78
N THR A 4 42.86 2.83 -25.68
CA THR A 4 43.27 3.27 -24.32
C THR A 4 43.74 4.73 -24.19
N LEU A 5 42.97 5.50 -23.41
CA LEU A 5 43.36 6.57 -22.47
C LEU A 5 44.71 7.25 -22.72
N PHE A 6 44.71 8.55 -23.04
CA PHE A 6 45.55 9.54 -22.34
C PHE A 6 45.01 10.95 -22.60
N CYS A 7 44.59 11.62 -21.53
CA CYS A 7 44.33 13.06 -21.50
C CYS A 7 45.71 13.75 -21.47
N SER A 8 46.13 14.34 -22.59
CA SER A 8 47.35 15.15 -22.63
C SER A 8 47.04 16.43 -23.39
N SER A 9 47.06 17.55 -22.68
CA SER A 9 46.94 18.90 -23.22
C SER A 9 47.96 19.12 -24.34
N GLN A 10 47.50 19.21 -25.59
CA GLN A 10 48.32 19.73 -26.68
C GLN A 10 48.46 21.24 -26.49
N ILE A 11 49.64 21.66 -26.02
CA ILE A 11 50.04 23.06 -25.89
C ILE A 11 50.70 23.46 -27.20
N ASP A 12 50.19 24.50 -27.85
CA ASP A 12 50.79 25.09 -29.05
C ASP A 12 52.04 25.91 -28.65
N LYS A 13 53.20 25.25 -28.73
CA LYS A 13 54.47 25.81 -28.27
C LYS A 13 54.96 26.96 -29.15
N GLU A 14 54.69 26.91 -30.46
CA GLU A 14 55.14 27.93 -31.41
C GLU A 14 54.41 29.26 -31.20
N ALA A 15 53.11 29.20 -30.88
CA ALA A 15 52.32 30.37 -30.52
C ALA A 15 52.78 31.00 -29.20
N ILE A 16 53.09 30.19 -28.18
CA ILE A 16 53.58 30.68 -26.88
C ILE A 16 54.98 31.29 -27.02
N ASP A 17 55.89 30.65 -27.76
CA ASP A 17 57.23 31.19 -28.00
C ASP A 17 57.18 32.52 -28.78
N SER A 18 56.24 32.65 -29.72
CA SER A 18 55.99 33.91 -30.43
C SER A 18 55.48 35.01 -29.49
N GLN A 19 54.53 34.70 -28.59
CA GLN A 19 54.03 35.65 -27.59
C GLN A 19 55.10 36.07 -26.58
N VAL A 20 55.95 35.13 -26.13
CA VAL A 20 57.07 35.44 -25.22
C VAL A 20 58.09 36.34 -25.92
N ASN A 21 58.38 36.10 -27.20
CA ASN A 21 59.30 36.93 -27.97
C ASN A 21 58.73 38.33 -28.25
N GLU A 22 57.43 38.46 -28.56
CA GLU A 22 56.77 39.76 -28.66
C GLU A 22 56.80 40.53 -27.34
N ARG A 23 56.52 39.84 -26.22
CA ARG A 23 56.57 40.45 -24.89
C ARG A 23 57.98 40.94 -24.56
N LYS A 24 59.02 40.15 -24.84
CA LYS A 24 60.42 40.56 -24.65
C LYS A 24 60.80 41.76 -25.52
N LYS A 25 60.33 41.82 -26.77
CA LYS A 25 60.55 42.98 -27.65
C LYS A 25 59.86 44.24 -27.13
N LYS A 26 58.63 44.12 -26.61
CA LYS A 26 57.92 45.23 -25.97
C LYS A 26 58.64 45.72 -24.72
N GLU A 27 59.04 44.81 -23.84
CA GLU A 27 59.81 45.15 -22.62
C GLU A 27 61.16 45.81 -22.96
N GLN A 28 61.85 45.37 -24.01
CA GLN A 28 63.08 46.01 -24.48
C GLN A 28 62.84 47.41 -25.05
N ALA A 29 61.80 47.60 -25.87
CA ALA A 29 61.45 48.90 -26.42
C ALA A 29 61.04 49.89 -25.31
N GLU A 30 60.30 49.43 -24.30
CA GLU A 30 59.96 50.24 -23.13
C GLU A 30 61.22 50.60 -22.31
N ALA A 31 62.13 49.65 -22.12
CA ALA A 31 63.40 49.91 -21.43
C ALA A 31 64.29 50.91 -22.17
N GLU A 32 64.33 50.88 -23.51
CA GLU A 32 65.04 51.85 -24.34
C GLU A 32 64.40 53.24 -24.27
N SER A 33 63.06 53.30 -24.31
CA SER A 33 62.30 54.54 -24.13
C SER A 33 62.58 55.18 -22.77
N LEU A 34 62.53 54.39 -21.68
CA LEU A 34 62.85 54.88 -20.34
C LEU A 34 64.30 55.36 -20.22
N LYS A 35 65.26 54.68 -20.88
CA LYS A 35 66.66 55.14 -20.92
C LYS A 35 66.80 56.46 -21.67
N ALA A 36 66.07 56.67 -22.77
CA ALA A 36 66.06 57.93 -23.49
C ALA A 36 65.50 59.06 -22.63
N TYR A 37 64.37 58.84 -21.95
CA TYR A 37 63.81 59.81 -21.02
C TYR A 37 64.74 60.15 -19.86
N ALA A 38 65.43 59.15 -19.30
CA ALA A 38 66.42 59.38 -18.25
C ALA A 38 67.62 60.21 -18.75
N ALA A 39 68.07 59.97 -20.00
CA ALA A 39 69.15 60.75 -20.60
C ALA A 39 68.74 62.21 -20.87
N ASP A 40 67.50 62.44 -21.31
CA ASP A 40 66.96 63.79 -21.54
C ASP A 40 66.74 64.54 -20.22
N ALA A 41 66.29 63.86 -19.16
CA ALA A 41 66.21 64.46 -17.82
C ALA A 41 67.59 64.98 -17.36
N VAL A 42 68.64 64.16 -17.50
CA VAL A 42 70.01 64.57 -17.13
C VAL A 42 70.52 65.73 -18.00
N ARG A 43 70.13 65.81 -19.27
CA ARG A 43 70.46 66.97 -20.14
C ARG A 43 69.75 68.24 -19.69
N ASN A 44 68.48 68.13 -19.36
CA ASN A 44 67.67 69.26 -18.89
C ASN A 44 68.17 69.79 -17.55
N ASP A 45 68.53 68.91 -16.61
CA ASP A 45 69.10 69.31 -15.32
C ASP A 45 70.42 70.07 -15.49
N LYS A 46 71.28 69.60 -16.41
CA LYS A 46 72.53 70.32 -16.74
C LYS A 46 72.27 71.69 -17.36
N ALA A 47 71.26 71.80 -18.24
CA ALA A 47 70.88 73.07 -18.84
C ALA A 47 70.33 74.04 -17.78
N ALA A 48 69.50 73.56 -16.86
CA ALA A 48 68.97 74.34 -15.75
C ALA A 48 70.09 74.88 -14.85
N CYS A 49 71.04 74.01 -14.43
CA CYS A 49 72.17 74.45 -13.61
C CYS A 49 73.04 75.52 -14.30
N LEU A 50 73.23 75.43 -15.63
CA LEU A 50 73.97 76.45 -16.38
C LEU A 50 73.20 77.77 -16.45
N LEU A 51 71.88 77.73 -16.65
CA LEU A 51 71.04 78.92 -16.67
C LEU A 51 71.02 79.63 -15.32
N ASP A 52 70.90 78.89 -14.21
CA ASP A 52 70.96 79.45 -12.85
C ASP A 52 72.30 80.14 -12.59
N GLN A 53 73.41 79.53 -13.02
CA GLN A 53 74.73 80.15 -12.87
C GLN A 53 74.89 81.43 -13.70
N CYS A 54 74.29 81.50 -14.89
CA CYS A 54 74.26 82.73 -15.69
C CYS A 54 73.43 83.82 -14.99
N GLN A 55 72.22 83.49 -14.52
CA GLN A 55 71.35 84.42 -13.81
C GLN A 55 72.05 85.01 -12.57
N LEU A 56 72.69 84.19 -11.75
CA LEU A 56 73.42 84.64 -10.56
C LEU A 56 74.62 85.54 -10.87
N LYS A 57 75.20 85.45 -12.07
CA LYS A 57 76.26 86.37 -12.52
C LYS A 57 75.67 87.69 -12.97
N ASP A 58 74.58 87.65 -13.73
CA ASP A 58 73.89 88.85 -14.20
C ASP A 58 73.32 89.67 -13.03
N GLU A 59 72.74 89.01 -12.03
CA GLU A 59 72.27 89.66 -10.80
C GLU A 59 73.40 90.35 -10.04
N ARG A 60 74.58 89.71 -9.94
CA ARG A 60 75.75 90.32 -9.31
C ARG A 60 76.27 91.53 -10.08
N LEU A 61 76.30 91.47 -11.41
CA LEU A 61 76.69 92.60 -12.25
C LEU A 61 75.69 93.76 -12.10
N LEU A 62 74.39 93.46 -12.07
CA LEU A 62 73.34 94.45 -11.86
C LEU A 62 73.46 95.12 -10.48
N GLN A 63 73.65 94.33 -9.42
CA GLN A 63 73.83 94.84 -8.05
C GLN A 63 75.06 95.73 -7.95
N GLY A 64 76.20 95.30 -8.50
CA GLY A 64 77.41 96.12 -8.57
C GLY A 64 77.17 97.45 -9.31
N GLY A 65 76.49 97.40 -10.48
CA GLY A 65 76.13 98.61 -11.21
C GLY A 65 75.18 99.55 -10.45
N ILE A 66 74.24 99.01 -9.66
CA ILE A 66 73.36 99.80 -8.79
C ILE A 66 74.16 100.46 -7.66
N GLU A 67 75.09 99.75 -7.03
CA GLU A 67 75.93 100.29 -5.96
C GLU A 67 76.87 101.38 -6.48
N ASP A 68 77.52 101.17 -7.62
CA ASP A 68 78.36 102.17 -8.28
C ASP A 68 77.55 103.42 -8.65
N PHE A 69 76.32 103.25 -9.14
CA PHE A 69 75.43 104.37 -9.44
C PHE A 69 75.04 105.14 -8.17
N ARG A 70 74.71 104.44 -7.08
CA ARG A 70 74.38 105.05 -5.78
C ARG A 70 75.54 105.86 -5.22
N LEU A 71 76.76 105.30 -5.28
CA LEU A 71 77.97 105.97 -4.77
C LEU A 71 78.31 107.24 -5.57
N ASN A 72 78.23 107.18 -6.89
CA ASN A 72 78.66 108.28 -7.76
C ASN A 72 77.59 109.37 -7.94
N PHE A 73 76.30 109.00 -8.00
CA PHE A 73 75.23 109.92 -8.38
C PHE A 73 74.17 110.16 -7.31
N GLN A 74 74.21 109.44 -6.19
CA GLN A 74 73.27 109.62 -5.07
C GLN A 74 73.93 109.87 -3.69
N PRO A 75 75.09 110.56 -3.58
CA PRO A 75 75.66 110.82 -2.26
C PRO A 75 74.78 111.78 -1.46
N ARG A 76 74.76 111.60 -0.13
CA ARG A 76 73.86 112.33 0.79
C ARG A 76 73.96 113.86 0.67
N TRP A 77 75.17 114.37 0.39
CA TRP A 77 75.44 115.81 0.22
C TRP A 77 74.96 116.39 -1.12
N SER A 78 74.63 115.56 -2.12
CA SER A 78 74.12 116.01 -3.42
C SER A 78 72.59 116.19 -3.44
N ARG A 79 71.91 116.04 -2.30
CA ARG A 79 70.45 116.18 -2.20
C ARG A 79 70.04 117.66 -2.16
N ARG A 80 68.99 118.02 -2.90
CA ARG A 80 68.42 119.38 -2.93
C ARG A 80 67.98 119.89 -1.55
N GLU A 81 67.58 118.99 -0.66
CA GLU A 81 67.04 119.27 0.69
C GLU A 81 68.06 119.03 1.81
N TYR A 82 69.34 118.87 1.48
CA TYR A 82 70.39 118.62 2.49
C TYR A 82 70.49 119.77 3.50
N ASP A 83 70.13 120.99 3.08
CA ASP A 83 70.02 122.17 3.92
C ASP A 83 68.87 122.11 4.94
N LEU A 84 67.82 121.32 4.73
CA LEU A 84 66.72 121.07 5.68
C LEU A 84 67.02 119.89 6.62
N SER A 85 67.79 118.90 6.15
CA SER A 85 68.14 117.67 6.89
C SER A 85 69.50 117.76 7.59
N ASN A 86 70.13 118.94 7.61
CA ASN A 86 71.38 119.16 8.32
C ASN A 86 71.15 119.06 9.84
N PRO A 87 71.77 118.08 10.54
CA PRO A 87 71.58 117.89 11.99
C PRO A 87 72.00 119.10 12.84
N ASP A 88 72.73 120.07 12.29
CA ASP A 88 73.13 121.29 13.01
C ASP A 88 72.06 122.40 13.03
N LYS A 89 70.97 122.32 12.25
CA LYS A 89 69.94 123.39 12.15
C LYS A 89 68.74 123.26 13.11
N ILE A 90 68.50 122.09 13.72
CA ILE A 90 67.28 121.81 14.52
C ILE A 90 67.54 122.01 16.03
N ARG A 91 67.95 123.22 16.43
CA ARG A 91 68.17 123.55 17.86
C ARG A 91 67.37 124.76 18.37
N GLY A 92 66.29 125.19 17.71
CA GLY A 92 65.62 126.42 18.19
C GLY A 92 64.22 126.77 17.70
N GLN A 93 63.25 125.84 17.62
CA GLN A 93 61.84 126.23 17.46
C GLN A 93 60.90 125.29 18.24
N GLU A 94 60.25 125.81 19.29
CA GLU A 94 59.12 125.20 20.01
C GLU A 94 57.83 125.93 19.63
N GLY A 95 56.73 125.19 19.38
CA GLY A 95 55.42 125.78 19.13
C GLY A 95 54.32 124.75 18.86
N ILE A 96 53.58 124.39 19.91
CA ILE A 96 52.37 123.56 19.91
C ILE A 96 51.12 124.49 19.81
N GLN A 97 50.12 124.14 18.99
CA GLN A 97 48.77 124.74 19.01
C GLN A 97 47.70 123.64 18.89
N MET A 98 46.74 123.55 19.82
CA MET A 98 45.51 122.74 19.71
C MET A 98 44.31 123.48 20.36
N LEU A 99 43.13 123.42 19.72
CA LEU A 99 41.87 124.05 20.16
C LEU A 99 41.08 123.19 21.19
N PRO A 100 40.33 123.77 22.15
CA PRO A 100 39.53 123.01 23.12
C PRO A 100 38.05 122.78 22.71
N GLY A 101 37.52 121.56 22.94
CA GLY A 101 36.09 121.28 23.17
C GLY A 101 35.26 120.72 21.98
N LEU A 102 35.50 119.48 21.55
CA LEU A 102 34.73 118.80 20.50
C LEU A 102 33.58 117.95 21.09
N VAL A 103 32.35 118.17 20.62
CA VAL A 103 31.10 117.49 21.07
C VAL A 103 31.13 115.95 20.89
N GLY A 104 32.07 115.41 20.11
CA GLY A 104 32.29 113.97 19.95
C GLY A 104 33.14 113.32 21.05
N GLU A 105 33.74 114.10 21.95
CA GLU A 105 34.51 113.58 23.07
C GLU A 105 33.59 113.20 24.22
N ASP A 106 33.52 111.89 24.50
CA ASP A 106 32.78 111.38 25.66
C ASP A 106 33.75 111.12 26.84
N PRO A 107 33.73 111.99 27.86
CA PRO A 107 34.59 111.84 29.03
C PRO A 107 34.24 110.59 29.87
N ASP A 108 33.04 110.02 29.75
CA ASP A 108 32.59 108.80 30.47
C ASP A 108 32.55 107.55 29.55
N SER A 109 33.30 107.58 28.45
CA SER A 109 33.45 106.42 27.54
C SER A 109 33.89 105.14 28.28
N GLN A 110 34.75 105.27 29.30
CA GLN A 110 35.20 104.15 30.13
C GLN A 110 34.08 103.59 31.03
N GLY A 111 33.22 104.44 31.59
CA GLY A 111 32.08 104.02 32.42
C GLY A 111 31.04 103.26 31.60
N ARG A 112 30.73 103.73 30.39
CA ARG A 112 29.86 103.00 29.45
C ARG A 112 30.47 101.66 29.04
N LEU A 113 31.77 101.62 28.73
CA LEU A 113 32.45 100.38 28.33
C LEU A 113 32.38 99.32 29.43
N LYS A 114 32.59 99.71 30.70
CA LYS A 114 32.47 98.79 31.85
C LYS A 114 31.05 98.21 31.96
N LYS A 115 30.01 99.03 31.85
CA LYS A 115 28.61 98.56 31.87
C LYS A 115 28.31 97.59 30.71
N GLN A 116 28.81 97.87 29.51
CA GLN A 116 28.66 96.98 28.36
C GLN A 116 29.39 95.64 28.56
N GLN A 117 30.60 95.66 29.15
CA GLN A 117 31.33 94.44 29.49
C GLN A 117 30.59 93.61 30.56
N GLU A 118 30.01 94.25 31.57
CA GLU A 118 29.19 93.59 32.59
C GLU A 118 27.95 92.94 31.97
N GLN A 119 27.21 93.66 31.12
CA GLN A 119 26.04 93.12 30.40
C GLN A 119 26.41 91.91 29.53
N LEU A 120 27.49 92.01 28.75
CA LEU A 120 27.95 90.89 27.92
C LEU A 120 28.39 89.69 28.75
N ARG A 121 29.03 89.93 29.91
CA ARG A 121 29.40 88.87 30.84
C ARG A 121 28.16 88.17 31.40
N GLU A 122 27.17 88.93 31.86
CA GLU A 122 25.92 88.38 32.40
C GLU A 122 25.15 87.56 31.36
N TRP A 123 25.00 88.09 30.14
CA TRP A 123 24.35 87.35 29.05
C TRP A 123 25.12 86.09 28.67
N SER A 124 26.46 86.14 28.62
CA SER A 124 27.26 84.95 28.33
C SER A 124 27.10 83.87 29.40
N VAL A 125 27.07 84.26 30.68
CA VAL A 125 26.84 83.33 31.79
C VAL A 125 25.44 82.72 31.73
N GLN A 126 24.40 83.52 31.43
CA GLN A 126 23.03 83.04 31.26
C GLN A 126 22.92 82.02 30.12
N GLN A 127 23.47 82.35 28.94
CA GLN A 127 23.48 81.45 27.79
C GLN A 127 24.23 80.14 28.06
N GLN A 128 25.37 80.21 28.77
CA GLN A 128 26.09 79.01 29.18
C GLN A 128 25.24 78.16 30.12
N HIS A 129 24.60 78.77 31.11
CA HIS A 129 23.74 78.07 32.05
C HIS A 129 22.58 77.38 31.31
N GLU A 130 21.83 78.11 30.49
CA GLU A 130 20.74 77.57 29.67
C GLU A 130 21.19 76.42 28.75
N LEU A 131 22.36 76.56 28.12
CA LEU A 131 22.92 75.49 27.30
C LEU A 131 23.26 74.25 28.14
N THR A 132 23.84 74.43 29.33
CA THR A 132 24.16 73.31 30.21
C THR A 132 22.93 72.60 30.75
N THR A 133 21.87 73.34 31.10
CA THR A 133 20.60 72.77 31.58
C THR A 133 19.88 72.03 30.46
N ALA A 134 19.79 72.63 29.27
CA ALA A 134 19.21 71.97 28.09
C ALA A 134 19.96 70.68 27.73
N ARG A 135 21.31 70.70 27.72
CA ARG A 135 22.12 69.48 27.50
C ARG A 135 21.96 68.44 28.59
N HIS A 136 21.66 68.84 29.82
CA HIS A 136 21.40 67.91 30.90
C HIS A 136 20.03 67.25 30.73
N GLN A 137 19.00 68.04 30.44
CA GLN A 137 17.65 67.55 30.15
C GLN A 137 17.65 66.59 28.97
N GLN A 138 18.28 66.96 27.85
CA GLN A 138 18.43 66.09 26.69
C GLN A 138 19.08 64.75 27.05
N ARG A 139 20.16 64.75 27.84
CA ARG A 139 20.81 63.51 28.27
C ARG A 139 19.92 62.65 29.16
N GLN A 140 19.09 63.26 30.01
CA GLN A 140 18.13 62.52 30.83
C GLN A 140 17.01 61.90 29.98
N GLU A 141 16.49 62.64 29.01
CA GLU A 141 15.47 62.14 28.06
C GLU A 141 16.03 61.00 27.20
N GLU A 142 17.26 61.14 26.70
CA GLU A 142 17.95 60.07 25.96
C GLU A 142 18.13 58.81 26.82
N GLN A 143 18.55 58.95 28.08
CA GLN A 143 18.68 57.83 29.00
C GLN A 143 17.35 57.15 29.31
N GLN A 144 16.29 57.92 29.52
CA GLN A 144 14.94 57.38 29.73
C GLN A 144 14.45 56.62 28.50
N HIS A 145 14.64 57.20 27.32
CA HIS A 145 14.27 56.57 26.07
C HIS A 145 15.06 55.25 25.85
N ASP A 146 16.36 55.24 26.15
CA ASP A 146 17.17 54.02 26.05
C ASP A 146 16.71 52.94 27.05
N GLN A 147 16.34 53.32 28.28
CA GLN A 147 15.75 52.42 29.26
C GLN A 147 14.41 51.84 28.77
N ASP A 148 13.52 52.69 28.29
CA ASP A 148 12.21 52.27 27.78
C ASP A 148 12.36 51.31 26.59
N ARG A 149 13.32 51.55 25.70
CA ARG A 149 13.64 50.64 24.59
C ARG A 149 14.09 49.28 25.07
N VAL A 150 15.03 49.23 26.00
CA VAL A 150 15.51 47.96 26.58
C VAL A 150 14.38 47.21 27.28
N ASP A 151 13.50 47.93 27.99
CA ASP A 151 12.34 47.33 28.65
C ASP A 151 11.32 46.77 27.67
N LEU A 152 11.08 47.45 26.55
CA LEU A 152 10.23 46.95 25.47
C LEU A 152 10.82 45.70 24.82
N ASP A 153 12.12 45.68 24.55
CA ASP A 153 12.82 44.52 23.98
C ASP A 153 12.76 43.32 24.96
N ASN A 154 12.97 43.55 26.25
CA ASN A 154 12.84 42.53 27.28
C ASN A 154 11.42 41.96 27.38
N LYS A 155 10.40 42.83 27.33
CA LYS A 155 8.99 42.41 27.30
C LYS A 155 8.67 41.61 26.04
N ALA A 156 9.18 42.02 24.88
CA ALA A 156 8.99 41.30 23.63
C ALA A 156 9.59 39.88 23.71
N LEU A 157 10.80 39.74 24.25
CA LEU A 157 11.43 38.44 24.46
C LEU A 157 10.64 37.55 25.43
N GLN A 158 10.10 38.12 26.52
CA GLN A 158 9.26 37.38 27.46
C GLN A 158 7.96 36.88 26.79
N LEU A 159 7.29 37.74 26.03
CA LEU A 159 6.08 37.38 25.30
C LEU A 159 6.35 36.29 24.26
N GLN A 160 7.47 36.38 23.53
CA GLN A 160 7.87 35.36 22.58
C GLN A 160 8.08 33.99 23.27
N LYS A 161 8.78 33.96 24.41
CA LYS A 161 8.98 32.72 25.18
C LYS A 161 7.66 32.09 25.62
N ILE A 162 6.74 32.90 26.16
CA ILE A 162 5.41 32.46 26.58
C ILE A 162 4.61 31.93 25.38
N GLU A 163 4.69 32.60 24.22
CA GLU A 163 4.02 32.14 23.01
C GLU A 163 4.57 30.81 22.52
N GLU A 164 5.90 30.65 22.48
CA GLU A 164 6.54 29.39 22.11
C GLU A 164 6.12 28.24 23.05
N GLU A 165 6.10 28.48 24.36
CA GLU A 165 5.63 27.52 25.34
C GLU A 165 4.16 27.14 25.11
N ARG A 166 3.29 28.12 24.87
CA ARG A 166 1.87 27.87 24.52
C ARG A 166 1.72 27.05 23.23
N ARG A 167 2.49 27.37 22.19
CA ARG A 167 2.48 26.60 20.93
C ARG A 167 2.92 25.16 21.19
N ARG A 168 3.96 24.94 22.00
CA ARG A 168 4.43 23.60 22.39
C ARG A 168 3.36 22.84 23.19
N THR A 169 2.74 23.47 24.18
CA THR A 169 1.71 22.80 25.00
C THR A 169 0.47 22.44 24.18
N VAL A 170 0.02 23.33 23.29
CA VAL A 170 -1.07 23.05 22.35
C VAL A 170 -0.70 21.89 21.41
N ALA A 171 0.49 21.91 20.81
CA ALA A 171 0.95 20.84 19.93
C ALA A 171 1.01 19.47 20.65
N LEU A 172 1.50 19.45 21.89
CA LEU A 172 1.52 18.24 22.72
C LEU A 172 0.10 17.77 23.06
N ALA A 173 -0.80 18.68 23.42
CA ALA A 173 -2.20 18.34 23.70
C ALA A 173 -2.90 17.75 22.46
N THR A 174 -2.72 18.36 21.28
CA THR A 174 -3.25 17.83 20.02
C THR A 174 -2.64 16.48 19.66
N LYS A 175 -1.32 16.30 19.83
CA LYS A 175 -0.65 15.01 19.62
C LYS A 175 -1.26 13.94 20.52
N ASN A 176 -1.39 14.22 21.82
CA ASN A 176 -1.95 13.28 22.79
C ASN A 176 -3.40 12.93 22.45
N PHE A 177 -4.22 13.93 22.10
CA PHE A 177 -5.59 13.71 21.65
C PHE A 177 -5.67 12.84 20.38
N ASN A 178 -4.80 13.08 19.40
CA ASN A 178 -4.75 12.27 18.18
C ASN A 178 -4.33 10.82 18.47
N LEU A 179 -3.38 10.62 19.40
CA LEU A 179 -2.95 9.29 19.84
C LEU A 179 -4.09 8.56 20.56
N THR A 180 -4.80 9.21 21.49
CA THR A 180 -5.94 8.60 22.17
C THR A 180 -7.06 8.28 21.17
N LYS A 181 -7.33 9.18 20.22
CA LYS A 181 -8.32 8.95 19.16
C LYS A 181 -7.94 7.79 18.24
N ALA A 182 -6.66 7.66 17.89
CA ALA A 182 -6.16 6.56 17.10
C ALA A 182 -6.30 5.22 17.84
N ALA A 183 -6.00 5.19 19.14
CA ALA A 183 -6.18 4.01 19.98
C ALA A 183 -7.66 3.61 20.09
N GLU A 184 -8.56 4.57 20.37
CA GLU A 184 -10.02 4.33 20.39
C GLU A 184 -10.52 3.75 19.06
N ASN A 185 -10.06 4.31 17.93
CA ASN A 185 -10.46 3.84 16.61
C ASN A 185 -9.91 2.44 16.31
N ALA A 186 -8.68 2.12 16.75
CA ALA A 186 -8.12 0.78 16.62
C ALA A 186 -8.91 -0.25 17.44
N GLU A 187 -9.30 0.10 18.67
CA GLU A 187 -10.14 -0.76 19.51
C GLU A 187 -11.52 -1.00 18.91
N LYS A 188 -12.14 0.05 18.34
CA LYS A 188 -13.42 -0.09 17.61
C LYS A 188 -13.30 -1.05 16.43
N ARG A 189 -12.29 -0.86 15.59
CA ARG A 189 -12.04 -1.76 14.44
C ARG A 189 -11.79 -3.20 14.88
N TRP A 190 -11.08 -3.38 15.99
CA TRP A 190 -10.85 -4.72 16.54
C TRP A 190 -12.15 -5.36 17.03
N LYS A 191 -13.02 -4.60 17.70
CA LYS A 191 -14.36 -5.06 18.11
C LYS A 191 -15.26 -5.38 16.91
N GLU A 192 -15.27 -4.51 15.90
CA GLU A 192 -16.00 -4.73 14.64
C GLU A 192 -15.50 -6.00 13.93
N TRP A 193 -14.19 -6.22 13.90
CA TRP A 193 -13.60 -7.43 13.32
C TRP A 193 -13.99 -8.69 14.12
N GLN A 194 -13.96 -8.63 15.46
CA GLN A 194 -14.42 -9.74 16.31
C GLN A 194 -15.91 -10.04 16.06
N GLN A 195 -16.75 -9.02 15.99
CA GLN A 195 -18.17 -9.19 15.69
C GLN A 195 -18.38 -9.81 14.31
N GLN A 196 -17.66 -9.34 13.28
CA GLN A 196 -17.72 -9.95 11.96
C GLN A 196 -17.30 -11.41 11.97
N GLU A 197 -16.27 -11.78 12.75
CA GLU A 197 -15.83 -13.17 12.84
C GLU A 197 -16.86 -14.05 13.58
N GLU A 198 -17.48 -13.52 14.63
CA GLU A 198 -18.60 -14.18 15.30
C GLU A 198 -19.80 -14.35 14.37
N ASP A 199 -20.19 -13.30 13.65
CA ASP A 199 -21.27 -13.32 12.67
C ASP A 199 -20.98 -14.33 11.56
N ASN A 200 -19.78 -14.32 10.98
CA ASN A 200 -19.33 -15.29 9.97
C ASN A 200 -19.44 -16.72 10.51
N ARG A 201 -18.98 -16.95 11.76
CA ARG A 201 -19.08 -18.26 12.39
C ARG A 201 -20.53 -18.68 12.59
N THR A 202 -21.40 -17.77 13.03
CA THR A 202 -22.82 -18.07 13.19
C THR A 202 -23.50 -18.36 11.85
N ASP A 203 -23.17 -17.63 10.79
CA ASP A 203 -23.68 -17.86 9.44
C ASP A 203 -23.24 -19.23 8.92
N ILE A 204 -21.96 -19.59 9.06
CA ILE A 204 -21.47 -20.93 8.71
C ILE A 204 -22.23 -22.01 9.47
N LEU A 205 -22.42 -21.85 10.79
CA LEU A 205 -23.18 -22.81 11.60
C LEU A 205 -24.65 -22.90 11.16
N ASN A 206 -25.28 -21.76 10.87
CA ASN A 206 -26.65 -21.70 10.38
C ASN A 206 -26.81 -22.36 9.01
N GLN A 207 -25.83 -22.21 8.11
CA GLN A 207 -25.83 -22.90 6.82
C GLN A 207 -25.65 -24.41 6.99
N LEU A 208 -24.71 -24.83 7.83
CA LEU A 208 -24.44 -26.25 8.12
C LEU A 208 -25.62 -26.95 8.80
N GLN A 209 -26.26 -26.29 9.76
CA GLN A 209 -27.47 -26.78 10.42
C GLN A 209 -28.73 -26.56 9.57
N GLY A 210 -28.60 -25.70 8.58
CA GLY A 210 -29.65 -25.32 7.65
C GLY A 210 -30.20 -26.52 6.91
N GLU A 211 -31.47 -26.38 6.56
CA GLU A 211 -32.25 -27.43 5.93
C GLU A 211 -31.63 -27.95 4.62
N LEU A 212 -31.01 -27.06 3.84
CA LEU A 212 -30.40 -27.43 2.57
C LEU A 212 -29.22 -28.40 2.74
N LEU A 213 -28.27 -28.10 3.64
CA LEU A 213 -27.05 -28.90 3.81
C LEU A 213 -27.25 -30.11 4.73
N ARG A 214 -28.12 -30.01 5.74
CA ARG A 214 -28.44 -31.14 6.64
C ARG A 214 -29.26 -32.22 5.94
N GLU A 215 -29.91 -31.88 4.83
CA GLU A 215 -30.77 -32.75 4.04
C GLU A 215 -31.84 -33.53 4.83
N SER A 216 -32.34 -33.00 5.96
CA SER A 216 -33.32 -33.71 6.81
C SER A 216 -34.52 -34.22 6.01
N GLN A 217 -34.85 -35.51 6.18
CA GLN A 217 -35.94 -36.19 5.48
C GLN A 217 -37.32 -35.72 5.96
N GLU A 218 -37.37 -35.03 7.12
CA GLU A 218 -38.56 -34.40 7.69
C GLU A 218 -39.11 -33.26 6.80
N GLN A 219 -38.28 -32.66 5.94
CA GLN A 219 -38.70 -31.68 4.93
C GLN A 219 -39.73 -32.26 3.94
N GLY A 220 -39.68 -33.57 3.72
CA GLY A 220 -40.63 -34.24 2.84
C GLY A 220 -42.03 -34.28 3.42
N ILE A 221 -42.23 -34.03 4.72
CA ILE A 221 -43.54 -34.16 5.37
C ILE A 221 -44.44 -32.99 4.93
N SER A 222 -45.61 -33.32 4.39
CA SER A 222 -46.61 -32.32 4.04
C SER A 222 -47.14 -31.63 5.29
N VAL A 223 -47.54 -30.36 5.17
CA VAL A 223 -48.23 -29.60 6.23
C VAL A 223 -49.51 -30.30 6.70
N LEU A 224 -50.13 -31.11 5.83
CA LEU A 224 -51.31 -31.92 6.14
C LEU A 224 -51.00 -33.23 6.89
N GLY A 225 -49.73 -33.49 7.21
CA GLY A 225 -49.26 -34.67 7.94
C GLY A 225 -49.05 -35.93 7.09
N LEU A 226 -48.47 -36.96 7.72
CA LEU A 226 -48.31 -38.31 7.15
C LEU A 226 -49.71 -38.91 6.84
N PRO A 227 -49.88 -39.67 5.73
CA PRO A 227 -48.84 -40.32 4.93
C PRO A 227 -48.39 -39.53 3.67
N ARG A 228 -48.84 -38.27 3.49
CA ARG A 228 -48.52 -37.52 2.26
C ARG A 228 -47.17 -36.82 2.38
N LEU A 229 -46.31 -37.08 1.42
CA LEU A 229 -45.04 -36.37 1.25
C LEU A 229 -45.17 -35.27 0.19
N ARG A 230 -44.40 -34.20 0.32
CA ARG A 230 -44.26 -33.16 -0.71
C ARG A 230 -43.52 -33.74 -1.92
N PRO A 231 -44.07 -33.65 -3.15
CA PRO A 231 -43.40 -34.16 -4.35
C PRO A 231 -42.01 -33.55 -4.55
N ASP A 232 -41.89 -32.25 -4.30
CA ASP A 232 -40.70 -31.43 -4.57
C ASP A 232 -39.53 -31.73 -3.60
N SER A 233 -39.81 -32.42 -2.49
CA SER A 233 -38.85 -32.70 -1.42
C SER A 233 -38.71 -34.19 -1.13
N TYR A 234 -39.09 -35.05 -2.08
CA TYR A 234 -38.95 -36.49 -1.96
C TYR A 234 -37.50 -36.92 -2.18
N LYS A 235 -36.87 -37.51 -1.15
CA LYS A 235 -35.47 -37.95 -1.14
C LYS A 235 -35.29 -39.48 -1.07
N GLY A 236 -36.28 -40.24 -1.51
CA GLY A 236 -36.27 -41.70 -1.46
C GLY A 236 -36.88 -42.31 -0.19
N LEU A 237 -36.74 -43.63 -0.06
CA LEU A 237 -37.27 -44.42 1.06
C LEU A 237 -36.40 -44.25 2.31
N THR A 238 -37.01 -44.39 3.49
CA THR A 238 -36.26 -44.40 4.75
C THR A 238 -35.56 -45.76 4.95
N ASP A 239 -34.47 -45.76 5.72
CA ASP A 239 -33.75 -47.00 6.06
C ASP A 239 -34.65 -48.04 6.73
N GLU A 240 -35.61 -47.60 7.54
CA GLU A 240 -36.58 -48.50 8.18
C GLU A 240 -37.52 -49.15 7.14
N GLN A 241 -37.99 -48.38 6.16
CA GLN A 241 -38.81 -48.91 5.07
C GLN A 241 -38.01 -49.89 4.19
N LEU A 242 -36.75 -49.56 3.87
CA LEU A 242 -35.86 -50.45 3.13
C LEU A 242 -35.62 -51.76 3.88
N ARG A 243 -35.33 -51.70 5.20
CA ARG A 243 -35.20 -52.88 6.06
C ARG A 243 -36.47 -53.71 6.08
N HIS A 244 -37.63 -53.07 6.15
CA HIS A 244 -38.91 -53.77 6.11
C HIS A 244 -39.10 -54.53 4.79
N ILE A 245 -38.81 -53.89 3.65
CA ILE A 245 -38.88 -54.53 2.33
C ILE A 245 -37.93 -55.73 2.25
N ILE A 246 -36.69 -55.58 2.71
CA ILE A 246 -35.69 -56.67 2.73
C ILE A 246 -36.21 -57.85 3.59
N ASN A 247 -36.76 -57.57 4.76
CA ASN A 247 -37.32 -58.60 5.63
C ASN A 247 -38.51 -59.31 4.98
N CYS A 248 -39.41 -58.57 4.33
CA CYS A 248 -40.53 -59.16 3.59
C CYS A 248 -40.05 -60.04 2.43
N GLN A 249 -39.01 -59.62 1.69
CA GLN A 249 -38.43 -60.44 0.63
C GLN A 249 -37.80 -61.73 1.19
N GLN A 250 -37.10 -61.66 2.32
CA GLN A 250 -36.57 -62.84 2.99
C GLN A 250 -37.69 -63.82 3.39
N GLN A 251 -38.76 -63.30 3.99
CA GLN A 251 -39.94 -64.11 4.34
C GLN A 251 -40.56 -64.77 3.09
N GLN A 252 -40.67 -64.05 1.98
CA GLN A 252 -41.17 -64.61 0.71
C GLN A 252 -40.28 -65.73 0.17
N ILE A 253 -38.96 -65.59 0.27
CA ILE A 253 -38.01 -66.63 -0.15
C ILE A 253 -38.18 -67.88 0.70
N ASP A 254 -38.26 -67.72 2.03
CA ASP A 254 -38.40 -68.84 2.95
C ASP A 254 -39.76 -69.53 2.81
N GLU A 255 -40.83 -68.77 2.61
CA GLU A 255 -42.16 -69.33 2.34
C GLU A 255 -42.18 -70.11 1.02
N LYS A 256 -41.58 -69.57 -0.04
CA LYS A 256 -41.47 -70.28 -1.31
C LYS A 256 -40.65 -71.58 -1.19
N ARG A 257 -39.60 -71.58 -0.37
CA ARG A 257 -38.83 -72.81 -0.06
C ARG A 257 -39.67 -73.83 0.69
N ARG A 258 -40.50 -73.41 1.66
CA ARG A 258 -41.41 -74.29 2.39
C ARG A 258 -42.42 -74.95 1.46
N ILE A 259 -43.09 -74.17 0.62
CA ILE A 259 -44.05 -74.67 -0.37
C ILE A 259 -43.39 -75.68 -1.32
N GLN A 260 -42.17 -75.40 -1.80
CA GLN A 260 -41.44 -76.34 -2.65
C GLN A 260 -41.11 -77.65 -1.94
N ALA A 261 -40.73 -77.60 -0.65
CA ALA A 261 -40.46 -78.81 0.13
C ALA A 261 -41.74 -79.63 0.39
N GLU A 262 -42.86 -78.97 0.68
CA GLU A 262 -44.17 -79.62 0.83
C GLU A 262 -44.61 -80.29 -0.48
N GLN A 263 -44.48 -79.59 -1.62
CA GLN A 263 -44.79 -80.15 -2.94
C GLN A 263 -43.93 -81.39 -3.25
N GLN A 264 -42.63 -81.36 -2.97
CA GLN A 264 -41.77 -82.54 -3.13
C GLN A 264 -42.22 -83.70 -2.24
N GLN A 265 -42.66 -83.41 -1.00
CA GLN A 265 -43.16 -84.45 -0.10
C GLN A 265 -44.49 -85.04 -0.58
N GLU A 266 -45.40 -84.21 -1.10
CA GLU A 266 -46.65 -84.65 -1.71
C GLU A 266 -46.41 -85.49 -2.96
N GLU A 267 -45.50 -85.08 -3.86
CA GLU A 267 -45.11 -85.87 -5.04
C GLU A 267 -44.57 -87.24 -4.64
N LEU A 268 -43.69 -87.30 -3.64
CA LEU A 268 -43.18 -88.57 -3.11
C LEU A 268 -44.29 -89.46 -2.52
N GLN A 269 -45.28 -88.87 -1.84
CA GLN A 269 -46.44 -89.61 -1.33
C GLN A 269 -47.33 -90.12 -2.46
N GLN A 270 -47.60 -89.30 -3.47
CA GLN A 270 -48.36 -89.69 -4.65
C GLN A 270 -47.64 -90.81 -5.41
N ASP A 271 -46.33 -90.74 -5.59
CA ASP A 271 -45.54 -91.78 -6.24
C ASP A 271 -45.57 -93.09 -5.45
N ARG A 272 -45.43 -93.02 -4.12
CA ARG A 272 -45.60 -94.21 -3.26
C ARG A 272 -47.00 -94.82 -3.41
N PHE A 273 -48.03 -94.00 -3.45
CA PHE A 273 -49.41 -94.45 -3.66
C PHE A 273 -49.59 -95.08 -5.05
N ARG A 274 -49.05 -94.47 -6.10
CA ARG A 274 -49.05 -95.01 -7.48
C ARG A 274 -48.38 -96.38 -7.54
N VAL A 275 -47.19 -96.52 -6.96
CA VAL A 275 -46.46 -97.80 -6.91
C VAL A 275 -47.22 -98.86 -6.11
N ALA A 276 -47.80 -98.49 -4.96
CA ALA A 276 -48.61 -99.41 -4.15
C ALA A 276 -49.88 -99.86 -4.90
N SER A 277 -50.58 -98.93 -5.55
CA SER A 277 -51.76 -99.21 -6.37
C SER A 277 -51.43 -100.10 -7.57
N ALA A 278 -50.32 -99.83 -8.28
CA ALA A 278 -49.87 -100.70 -9.37
C ALA A 278 -49.54 -102.11 -8.86
N ARG A 279 -48.92 -102.23 -7.68
CA ARG A 279 -48.64 -103.53 -7.06
C ARG A 279 -49.91 -104.28 -6.67
N THR A 280 -50.92 -103.62 -6.08
CA THR A 280 -52.19 -104.27 -5.72
C THR A 280 -52.97 -104.69 -6.97
N ALA A 281 -52.99 -103.87 -8.02
CA ALA A 281 -53.59 -104.22 -9.31
C ALA A 281 -52.96 -105.49 -9.91
N LEU A 282 -51.62 -105.59 -9.92
CA LEU A 282 -50.91 -106.79 -10.37
C LEU A 282 -51.25 -108.04 -9.53
N LEU A 283 -51.42 -107.89 -8.21
CA LEU A 283 -51.82 -109.00 -7.34
C LEU A 283 -53.26 -109.46 -7.64
N MET A 284 -54.18 -108.52 -7.85
CA MET A 284 -55.56 -108.82 -8.24
C MET A 284 -55.62 -109.51 -9.61
N GLU A 285 -54.85 -109.04 -10.59
CA GLU A 285 -54.75 -109.67 -11.91
C GLU A 285 -54.26 -111.13 -11.81
N ARG A 286 -53.23 -111.39 -10.98
CA ARG A 286 -52.75 -112.75 -10.71
C ARG A 286 -53.80 -113.62 -10.03
N GLN A 287 -54.57 -113.07 -9.08
CA GLN A 287 -55.67 -113.79 -8.44
C GLN A 287 -56.78 -114.12 -9.45
N GLN A 288 -57.16 -113.16 -10.29
CA GLN A 288 -58.15 -113.36 -11.35
C GLN A 288 -57.68 -114.44 -12.34
N ALA A 289 -56.40 -114.43 -12.73
CA ALA A 289 -55.83 -115.46 -13.59
C ALA A 289 -55.90 -116.86 -12.97
N ARG A 290 -55.68 -116.99 -11.65
CA ARG A 290 -55.85 -118.27 -10.91
C ARG A 290 -57.31 -118.73 -10.89
N ILE A 291 -58.24 -117.83 -10.60
CA ILE A 291 -59.69 -118.12 -10.60
C ILE A 291 -60.13 -118.55 -12.01
N ASN A 292 -59.75 -117.79 -13.05
CA ASN A 292 -60.04 -118.13 -14.43
C ASN A 292 -59.50 -119.51 -14.82
N LYS A 293 -58.29 -119.87 -14.36
CA LYS A 293 -57.73 -121.21 -14.58
C LYS A 293 -58.56 -122.29 -13.88
N GLN A 294 -59.04 -122.03 -12.66
CA GLN A 294 -59.90 -122.98 -11.94
C GLN A 294 -61.27 -123.12 -12.60
N VAL A 295 -61.88 -122.01 -13.03
CA VAL A 295 -63.15 -122.00 -13.79
C VAL A 295 -63.01 -122.79 -15.08
N ARG A 296 -61.92 -122.59 -15.83
CA ARG A 296 -61.64 -123.40 -17.03
C ARG A 296 -61.54 -124.88 -16.71
N ARG A 297 -60.78 -125.27 -15.67
CA ARG A 297 -60.70 -126.67 -15.23
C ARG A 297 -62.05 -127.26 -14.85
N THR A 298 -62.88 -126.52 -14.09
CA THR A 298 -64.22 -126.99 -13.73
C THR A 298 -65.10 -127.15 -14.97
N GLN A 299 -65.00 -126.21 -15.92
CA GLN A 299 -65.76 -126.25 -17.16
C GLN A 299 -65.31 -127.42 -18.07
N ASP A 300 -64.01 -127.67 -18.15
CA ASP A 300 -63.45 -128.83 -18.84
C ASP A 300 -63.94 -130.15 -18.22
N ASN A 301 -63.98 -130.25 -16.88
CA ASN A 301 -64.51 -131.41 -16.16
C ASN A 301 -66.02 -131.61 -16.40
N THR A 302 -66.82 -130.54 -16.33
CA THR A 302 -68.27 -130.66 -16.61
C THR A 302 -68.53 -131.02 -18.05
N ASN A 303 -67.73 -130.50 -18.99
CA ASN A 303 -67.83 -130.86 -20.41
C ASN A 303 -67.46 -132.33 -20.64
N ALA A 304 -66.46 -132.87 -19.93
CA ALA A 304 -66.11 -134.29 -19.99
C ALA A 304 -67.26 -135.18 -19.48
N GLN A 305 -67.86 -134.84 -18.35
CA GLN A 305 -69.03 -135.57 -17.80
C GLN A 305 -70.24 -135.50 -18.76
N LEU A 306 -70.52 -134.33 -19.35
CA LEU A 306 -71.55 -134.18 -20.37
C LEU A 306 -71.26 -135.02 -21.62
N ALA A 307 -69.99 -135.10 -22.05
CA ALA A 307 -69.59 -135.91 -23.18
C ALA A 307 -69.76 -137.43 -22.91
N GLU A 308 -69.42 -137.89 -21.70
CA GLU A 308 -69.69 -139.27 -21.27
C GLU A 308 -71.21 -139.56 -21.22
N ALA A 309 -72.00 -138.68 -20.61
CA ALA A 309 -73.45 -138.83 -20.55
C ALA A 309 -74.09 -138.86 -21.95
N HIS A 310 -73.64 -138.00 -22.87
CA HIS A 310 -74.08 -138.04 -24.28
C HIS A 310 -73.65 -139.33 -24.98
N HIS A 311 -72.45 -139.86 -24.71
CA HIS A 311 -71.97 -141.12 -25.28
C HIS A 311 -72.79 -142.31 -24.77
N GLU A 312 -73.12 -142.35 -23.48
CA GLU A 312 -73.99 -143.37 -22.88
C GLU A 312 -75.43 -143.30 -23.41
N GLN A 313 -76.00 -142.10 -23.52
CA GLN A 313 -77.32 -141.89 -24.11
C GLN A 313 -77.35 -142.37 -25.57
N LYS A 314 -76.29 -142.10 -26.34
CA LYS A 314 -76.18 -142.56 -27.73
C LYS A 314 -76.10 -144.09 -27.82
N LYS A 315 -75.32 -144.74 -26.95
CA LYS A 315 -75.28 -146.22 -26.83
C LYS A 315 -76.63 -146.82 -26.44
N TYR A 316 -77.38 -146.17 -25.55
CA TYR A 316 -78.72 -146.62 -25.17
C TYR A 316 -79.69 -146.52 -26.36
N LEU A 317 -79.70 -145.38 -27.07
CA LEU A 317 -80.53 -145.19 -28.26
C LEU A 317 -80.20 -146.20 -29.36
N GLU A 318 -78.91 -146.47 -29.61
CA GLU A 318 -78.47 -147.48 -30.59
C GLU A 318 -78.97 -148.90 -30.26
N LYS A 319 -79.19 -149.24 -28.98
CA LYS A 319 -79.78 -150.53 -28.56
C LYS A 319 -81.32 -150.58 -28.67
N VAL A 320 -81.99 -149.44 -28.52
CA VAL A 320 -83.47 -149.36 -28.57
C VAL A 320 -83.99 -149.40 -30.01
N TYR A 321 -83.18 -148.93 -30.99
CA TYR A 321 -83.55 -148.91 -32.41
C TYR A 321 -83.11 -150.18 -33.19
N THR A 322 -83.32 -151.37 -32.63
CA THR A 322 -83.22 -152.63 -33.38
C THR A 322 -84.60 -153.27 -33.50
N ASN A 323 -85.32 -152.94 -34.57
CA ASN A 323 -86.62 -153.55 -34.86
C ASN A 323 -86.42 -154.96 -35.43
N ILE A 324 -86.53 -155.97 -34.57
CA ILE A 324 -86.70 -157.37 -35.00
C ILE A 324 -88.21 -157.55 -35.26
N PRO A 325 -88.64 -157.91 -36.48
CA PRO A 325 -90.05 -158.14 -36.78
C PRO A 325 -90.61 -159.27 -35.92
N ASP A 326 -91.74 -159.00 -35.26
CA ASP A 326 -92.45 -159.96 -34.41
C ASP A 326 -93.11 -161.07 -35.25
N ASP A 327 -93.15 -162.31 -34.76
CA ASP A 327 -93.64 -163.48 -35.52
C ASP A 327 -95.12 -163.34 -35.95
N SER A 328 -95.88 -162.46 -35.28
CA SER A 328 -97.23 -162.06 -35.67
C SER A 328 -97.29 -161.35 -37.04
N TYR A 329 -96.18 -160.75 -37.50
CA TYR A 329 -96.05 -160.10 -38.81
C TYR A 329 -96.02 -161.12 -39.96
N PHE A 330 -95.30 -162.23 -39.80
CA PHE A 330 -95.17 -163.26 -40.85
C PHE A 330 -96.44 -164.13 -40.98
N SER A 331 -97.21 -164.25 -39.91
CA SER A 331 -98.47 -165.01 -39.87
C SER A 331 -99.63 -164.38 -40.66
N GLN A 332 -99.47 -163.13 -41.12
CA GLN A 332 -100.49 -162.39 -41.87
C GLN A 332 -100.48 -162.68 -43.38
N PHE A 333 -99.46 -163.35 -43.90
CA PHE A 333 -99.32 -163.65 -45.33
C PHE A 333 -99.82 -165.08 -45.64
N ASN A 334 -100.60 -165.23 -46.72
CA ASN A 334 -101.02 -166.51 -47.32
C ASN A 334 -102.02 -167.40 -46.55
N THR A 335 -102.93 -166.83 -45.75
CA THR A 335 -104.02 -167.62 -45.11
C THR A 335 -105.35 -167.63 -45.89
N SER A 336 -105.42 -166.99 -47.07
CA SER A 336 -106.52 -167.17 -48.04
C SER A 336 -105.99 -167.81 -49.33
N SER A 337 -106.67 -168.83 -49.85
CA SER A 337 -106.24 -169.67 -50.97
C SER A 337 -106.41 -169.01 -52.35
N ARG A 338 -105.70 -167.90 -52.60
CA ARG A 338 -105.51 -167.37 -53.94
C ARG A 338 -104.04 -167.36 -54.31
#